data_AF-M2YAJ4-F1
#
_entry.id   AF-M2YAJ4-F1
#
_cell.length_a   1.000
_cell.length_b   1.000
_cell.length_c   1.000
_cell.angle_alpha   90.00
_cell.angle_beta   90.00
_cell.angle_gamma   90.00
#
_symmetry.space_group_name_H-M   'P 1'
#
loop_
_entity.id
_entity.type
_entity.pdbx_description
1 polymer ?
#
loop_
_entity_poly.entity_id
_entity_poly.type
_entity_poly.pdbx_seq_one_letter_code
_entity_poly.pdbx_strand_id
1 'polypeptide(L)'
;MTTTTRKPRTGKKSEARKAAMAARWKQLMELADAMELAMAQDEDVAAAVAAMAERTGYSERNAALIVGQRPTAQQVQSFKKWQEEGRQVRKGEKAAYILAPTKKRREDQEGGEQAEKAKPEQAEKPEHPAAEDAPQGEDGEAKQSRRFVLVPVFDVAQTDPVEADADADA
;
A
#
# COMPACT_ATOMS: atom_id res chain seq x y z
N MET A 1 -32.72 -11.75 -31.90
CA MET A 1 -32.40 -11.58 -30.47
C MET A 1 -31.06 -12.25 -30.21
N THR A 2 -29.99 -11.49 -29.96
CA THR A 2 -28.64 -12.05 -29.72
C THR A 2 -28.43 -12.25 -28.22
N THR A 3 -28.40 -13.50 -27.77
CA THR A 3 -28.12 -13.86 -26.38
C THR A 3 -26.61 -13.97 -26.16
N THR A 4 -26.03 -12.97 -25.48
CA THR A 4 -24.63 -12.97 -25.04
C THR A 4 -24.46 -13.94 -23.86
N THR A 5 -23.87 -15.11 -24.12
CA THR A 5 -23.49 -16.10 -23.10
C THR A 5 -22.40 -15.54 -22.17
N ARG A 6 -22.72 -15.33 -20.89
CA ARG A 6 -21.77 -14.89 -19.87
C ARG A 6 -20.93 -16.08 -19.37
N LYS A 7 -19.62 -16.08 -19.67
CA LYS A 7 -18.65 -17.11 -19.25
C LYS A 7 -18.42 -17.08 -17.72
N PRO A 8 -18.46 -18.21 -16.99
CA PRO A 8 -18.18 -18.23 -15.54
C PRO A 8 -16.70 -17.95 -15.25
N ARG A 9 -16.41 -16.99 -14.35
CA ARG A 9 -15.04 -16.60 -13.96
C ARG A 9 -14.49 -17.48 -12.81
N THR A 10 -13.89 -18.60 -13.21
CA THR A 10 -12.76 -19.38 -12.62
C THR A 10 -12.34 -19.17 -11.14
N GLY A 11 -12.62 -20.16 -10.26
CA GLY A 11 -12.10 -20.25 -8.88
C GLY A 11 -10.62 -20.68 -8.74
N LYS A 12 -10.03 -21.42 -9.69
CA LYS A 12 -8.62 -21.85 -9.62
C LYS A 12 -7.62 -20.68 -9.70
N LYS A 13 -8.04 -19.54 -10.25
CA LYS A 13 -7.25 -18.31 -10.32
C LYS A 13 -7.22 -17.56 -8.97
N SER A 14 -8.15 -17.83 -8.04
CA SER A 14 -8.17 -17.19 -6.72
C SER A 14 -7.14 -17.81 -5.78
N GLU A 15 -7.02 -19.14 -5.74
CA GLU A 15 -6.06 -19.85 -4.88
C GLU A 15 -4.61 -19.51 -5.25
N ALA A 16 -4.25 -19.53 -6.54
CA ALA A 16 -2.92 -19.13 -6.98
C ALA A 16 -2.58 -17.67 -6.61
N ARG A 17 -3.56 -16.76 -6.66
CA ARG A 17 -3.39 -15.35 -6.25
C ARG A 17 -3.25 -15.22 -4.74
N LYS A 18 -4.03 -15.98 -3.98
CA LYS A 18 -3.96 -16.04 -2.52
C LYS A 18 -2.61 -16.57 -2.06
N ALA A 19 -2.12 -17.66 -2.68
CA ALA A 19 -0.79 -18.20 -2.43
C ALA A 19 0.32 -17.19 -2.79
N ALA A 20 0.22 -16.53 -3.95
CA ALA A 20 1.18 -15.50 -4.33
C ALA A 20 1.17 -14.28 -3.37
N MET A 21 0.00 -13.90 -2.85
CA MET A 21 -0.12 -12.83 -1.87
C MET A 21 0.45 -13.25 -0.51
N ALA A 22 0.20 -14.48 -0.06
CA ALA A 22 0.78 -15.02 1.17
C ALA A 22 2.30 -15.12 1.08
N ALA A 23 2.84 -15.56 -0.06
CA ALA A 23 4.29 -15.60 -0.30
C ALA A 23 4.89 -14.18 -0.27
N ARG A 24 4.24 -13.22 -0.93
CA ARG A 24 4.64 -11.80 -0.87
C ARG A 24 4.58 -11.23 0.54
N TRP A 25 3.54 -11.55 1.29
CA TRP A 25 3.42 -11.16 2.69
C TRP A 25 4.62 -11.64 3.50
N LYS A 26 4.95 -12.93 3.39
CA LYS A 26 6.11 -13.51 4.06
C LYS A 26 7.40 -12.78 3.67
N GLN A 27 7.64 -12.61 2.37
CA GLN A 27 8.83 -11.92 1.86
C GLN A 27 8.94 -10.47 2.38
N LEU A 28 7.83 -9.75 2.46
CA LEU A 28 7.82 -8.36 2.94
C LEU A 28 7.99 -8.27 4.46
N MET A 29 7.47 -9.22 5.23
CA MET A 29 7.74 -9.25 6.67
C MET A 29 9.22 -9.55 6.93
N GLU A 30 9.79 -10.52 6.23
CA GLU A 30 11.22 -10.83 6.32
C GLU A 30 12.10 -9.63 5.92
N LEU A 31 11.70 -8.90 4.87
CA LEU A 31 12.37 -7.65 4.50
C LEU A 31 12.25 -6.57 5.59
N ALA A 32 11.07 -6.45 6.23
CA ALA A 32 10.87 -5.48 7.30
C ALA A 32 11.78 -5.79 8.50
N ASP A 33 11.83 -7.06 8.92
CA ASP A 33 12.68 -7.52 10.03
C ASP A 33 14.17 -7.32 9.68
N ALA A 34 14.57 -7.60 8.43
CA ALA A 34 15.93 -7.38 7.95
C ALA A 34 16.30 -5.89 7.91
N MET A 35 15.38 -5.03 7.48
CA MET A 35 15.61 -3.58 7.49
C MET A 35 15.69 -3.02 8.90
N GLU A 36 14.87 -3.51 9.84
CA GLU A 36 14.95 -3.12 11.26
C GLU A 36 16.31 -3.51 11.86
N LEU A 37 16.77 -4.73 11.59
CA LEU A 37 18.11 -5.17 12.00
C LEU A 37 19.23 -4.37 11.30
N ALA A 38 19.04 -3.96 10.05
CA ALA A 38 20.00 -3.11 9.33
C ALA A 38 20.05 -1.70 9.93
N MET A 39 18.91 -1.08 10.23
CA MET A 39 18.84 0.22 10.91
C MET A 39 19.50 0.19 12.30
N ALA A 40 19.46 -0.95 13.00
CA ALA A 40 20.11 -1.10 14.29
C ALA A 40 21.64 -1.25 14.21
N GLN A 41 22.17 -1.69 13.05
CA GLN A 41 23.60 -1.94 12.85
C GLN A 41 24.31 -0.86 12.02
N ASP A 42 23.56 -0.16 11.17
CA ASP A 42 24.07 0.77 10.17
C ASP A 42 23.31 2.10 10.27
N GLU A 43 24.03 3.13 10.72
CA GLU A 43 23.49 4.48 10.88
C GLU A 43 23.11 5.12 9.53
N ASP A 44 23.80 4.78 8.44
CA ASP A 44 23.47 5.31 7.11
C ASP A 44 22.13 4.76 6.62
N VAL A 45 21.84 3.48 6.95
CA VAL A 45 20.54 2.87 6.68
C VAL A 45 19.45 3.53 7.52
N ALA A 46 19.69 3.76 8.81
CA ALA A 46 18.74 4.46 9.68
C ALA A 46 18.45 5.89 9.16
N ALA A 47 19.48 6.64 8.78
CA ALA A 47 19.36 7.97 8.21
C ALA A 47 18.59 7.97 6.88
N ALA A 48 18.85 7.00 6.01
CA ALA A 48 18.13 6.86 4.74
C ALA A 48 16.63 6.57 4.97
N VAL A 49 16.29 5.73 5.97
CA VAL A 49 14.90 5.44 6.34
C VAL A 49 14.22 6.67 6.95
N ALA A 50 14.88 7.39 7.85
CA ALA A 50 14.36 8.62 8.44
C ALA A 50 14.07 9.68 7.36
N ALA A 51 15.03 9.92 6.46
CA ALA A 51 14.85 10.84 5.33
C ALA A 51 13.69 10.41 4.41
N MET A 52 13.46 9.10 4.25
CA MET A 52 12.32 8.58 3.49
C MET A 52 10.99 8.75 4.22
N ALA A 53 10.97 8.56 5.54
CA ALA A 53 9.80 8.81 6.38
C ALA A 53 9.38 10.28 6.31
N GLU A 54 10.34 11.21 6.40
CA GLU A 54 10.08 12.65 6.27
C GLU A 54 9.52 13.04 4.89
N ARG A 55 10.13 12.55 3.80
CA ARG A 55 9.67 12.87 2.44
C ARG A 55 8.29 12.32 2.12
N THR A 56 8.01 11.09 2.55
CA THR A 56 6.76 10.39 2.24
C THR A 56 5.66 10.69 3.25
N GLY A 57 6.04 11.13 4.45
CA GLY A 57 5.16 11.22 5.60
C GLY A 57 4.73 9.86 6.15
N TYR A 58 5.31 8.74 5.71
CA TYR A 58 4.96 7.43 6.26
C TYR A 58 5.71 7.12 7.56
N SER A 59 5.21 6.14 8.32
CA SER A 59 5.95 5.62 9.48
C SER A 59 7.30 5.03 9.05
N GLU A 60 8.28 5.06 9.95
CA GLU A 60 9.62 4.50 9.70
C GLU A 60 9.57 3.06 9.21
N ARG A 61 8.67 2.24 9.75
CA ARG A 61 8.48 0.86 9.30
C ARG A 61 8.02 0.75 7.84
N ASN A 62 7.13 1.65 7.39
CA ASN A 62 6.72 1.71 5.99
C ASN A 62 7.81 2.37 5.11
N ALA A 63 8.55 3.34 5.64
CA ALA A 63 9.70 3.94 4.95
C ALA A 63 10.82 2.91 4.73
N ALA A 64 11.15 2.10 5.74
CA ALA A 64 12.07 0.98 5.66
C ALA A 64 11.65 -0.04 4.60
N LEU A 65 10.36 -0.40 4.56
CA LEU A 65 9.82 -1.25 3.51
C LEU A 65 9.99 -0.64 2.11
N ILE A 66 9.79 0.67 1.95
CA ILE A 66 9.99 1.35 0.67
C ILE A 66 11.48 1.37 0.32
N VAL A 67 12.36 1.72 1.24
CA VAL A 67 13.83 1.72 1.03
C VAL A 67 14.31 0.34 0.61
N GLY A 68 13.92 -0.71 1.32
CA GLY A 68 14.32 -2.09 1.02
C GLY A 68 13.81 -2.61 -0.33
N GLN A 69 12.68 -2.10 -0.82
CA GLN A 69 12.14 -2.47 -2.14
C GLN A 69 12.66 -1.57 -3.27
N ARG A 70 12.82 -0.27 -3.00
CA ARG A 70 13.12 0.80 -3.96
C ARG A 70 13.87 1.95 -3.25
N PRO A 71 15.20 1.85 -3.08
CA PRO A 71 15.99 2.88 -2.39
C PRO A 71 16.02 4.23 -3.13
N THR A 72 15.74 4.23 -4.44
CA THR A 72 15.73 5.43 -5.28
C THR A 72 14.38 6.17 -5.33
N ALA A 73 13.43 5.79 -4.47
CA ALA A 73 12.11 6.41 -4.46
C ALA A 73 12.17 7.86 -3.91
N GLN A 74 11.46 8.76 -4.59
CA GLN A 74 11.39 10.18 -4.29
C GLN A 74 10.04 10.58 -3.72
N GLN A 75 8.97 10.19 -4.41
CA GLN A 75 7.60 10.50 -4.00
C GLN A 75 6.73 9.30 -4.31
N VAL A 76 6.11 8.74 -3.28
CA VAL A 76 5.42 7.46 -3.35
C VAL A 76 3.96 7.65 -3.00
N GLN A 77 3.06 7.28 -3.92
CA GLN A 77 1.62 7.38 -3.71
C GLN A 77 0.87 6.18 -4.28
N SER A 78 -0.39 6.04 -3.88
CA SER A 78 -1.27 5.01 -4.45
C SER A 78 -1.57 5.29 -5.93
N PHE A 79 -1.84 4.25 -6.71
CA PHE A 79 -2.21 4.37 -8.12
C PHE A 79 -3.34 5.38 -8.35
N LYS A 80 -4.37 5.33 -7.51
CA LYS A 80 -5.53 6.23 -7.62
C LYS A 80 -5.14 7.69 -7.37
N LYS A 81 -4.24 7.93 -6.42
CA LYS A 81 -3.79 9.28 -6.09
C LYS A 81 -2.99 9.90 -7.23
N TRP A 82 -2.17 9.10 -7.92
CA TRP A 82 -1.52 9.55 -9.16
C TRP A 82 -2.52 9.96 -10.23
N GLN A 83 -3.59 9.18 -10.43
CA GLN A 83 -4.64 9.55 -11.39
C GLN A 83 -5.35 10.85 -11.01
N GLU A 84 -5.63 11.07 -9.72
CA GLU A 84 -6.20 12.33 -9.21
C GLU A 84 -5.25 13.53 -9.43
N GLU A 85 -3.94 13.30 -9.46
CA GLU A 85 -2.91 14.30 -9.75
C GLU A 85 -2.57 14.44 -11.24
N GLY A 86 -3.39 13.83 -12.12
CA GLY A 86 -3.18 13.91 -13.57
C GLY A 86 -1.96 13.12 -14.05
N ARG A 87 -1.57 12.07 -13.32
CA ARG A 87 -0.44 11.19 -13.65
C ARG A 87 -0.89 9.75 -13.80
N GLN A 88 -0.32 9.04 -14.77
CA GLN A 88 -0.63 7.64 -15.04
C GLN A 88 0.61 6.79 -14.83
N VAL A 89 0.50 5.75 -13.98
CA VAL A 89 1.56 4.75 -13.82
C VAL A 89 1.74 3.98 -15.13
N ARG A 90 2.99 3.84 -15.59
CA ARG A 90 3.36 3.12 -16.81
C ARG A 90 2.98 1.65 -16.72
N LYS A 91 2.58 1.08 -17.85
CA LYS A 91 2.22 -0.34 -17.94
C LYS A 91 3.45 -1.22 -17.70
N GLY A 92 3.32 -2.18 -16.78
CA GLY A 92 4.39 -3.14 -16.45
C GLY A 92 5.27 -2.73 -15.27
N GLU A 93 5.07 -1.52 -14.73
CA GLU A 93 5.78 -1.04 -13.55
C GLU A 93 5.48 -1.88 -12.30
N LYS A 94 6.54 -2.12 -11.52
CA LYS A 94 6.44 -2.88 -10.26
C LYS A 94 6.16 -1.92 -9.11
N ALA A 95 5.07 -2.19 -8.39
CA ALA A 95 4.72 -1.46 -7.16
C ALA A 95 5.67 -1.84 -6.02
N ALA A 96 5.96 -0.87 -5.15
CA ALA A 96 6.37 -1.15 -3.78
C ALA A 96 5.12 -1.44 -2.93
N TYR A 97 5.26 -2.25 -1.89
CA TYR A 97 4.15 -2.57 -0.99
C TYR A 97 4.40 -2.00 0.40
N ILE A 98 3.38 -1.34 0.94
CA ILE A 98 3.37 -0.83 2.32
C ILE A 98 2.27 -1.53 3.12
N LEU A 99 2.33 -1.39 4.44
CA LEU A 99 1.28 -1.85 5.34
C LEU A 99 0.32 -0.71 5.64
N ALA A 100 -0.97 -0.96 5.40
CA ALA A 100 -2.04 -0.03 5.75
C ALA A 100 -3.07 -0.70 6.67
N PRO A 101 -3.63 0.01 7.65
CA PRO A 101 -4.71 -0.50 8.47
C PRO A 101 -5.98 -0.67 7.62
N THR A 102 -6.69 -1.79 7.79
CA THR A 102 -8.01 -2.01 7.18
C THR A 102 -9.11 -2.03 8.23
N LYS A 103 -10.23 -1.34 7.93
CA LYS A 103 -11.46 -1.38 8.72
C LYS A 103 -12.23 -2.62 8.28
N LYS A 104 -12.21 -3.72 9.05
CA LYS A 104 -13.05 -4.88 8.72
C LYS A 104 -14.52 -4.49 8.92
N ARG A 105 -15.35 -4.56 7.87
CA ARG A 105 -16.81 -4.68 8.07
C ARG A 105 -17.04 -6.06 8.71
N ARG A 106 -17.73 -6.11 9.86
CA ARG A 106 -18.12 -7.39 10.50
C ARG A 106 -19.10 -8.12 9.58
N GLU A 107 -18.58 -8.85 8.61
CA GLU A 107 -19.23 -10.01 8.02
C GLU A 107 -18.13 -10.97 7.60
N ASP A 108 -18.28 -12.18 8.12
CA ASP A 108 -17.72 -13.46 7.76
C ASP A 108 -16.21 -13.73 7.83
N GLN A 109 -15.98 -14.95 8.30
CA GLN A 109 -14.73 -15.58 8.60
C GLN A 109 -14.34 -16.44 7.42
N GLU A 110 -14.09 -15.87 6.26
CA GLU A 110 -13.41 -16.59 5.18
C GLU A 110 -12.94 -15.60 4.13
N GLY A 111 -11.79 -15.86 3.54
CA GLY A 111 -11.32 -15.11 2.38
C GLY A 111 -10.64 -13.79 2.71
N GLY A 112 -9.41 -13.63 2.19
CA GLY A 112 -8.90 -12.31 1.85
C GLY A 112 -9.81 -11.73 0.77
N GLU A 113 -10.95 -11.20 1.19
CA GLU A 113 -11.94 -10.62 0.30
C GLU A 113 -11.43 -9.27 -0.14
N GLN A 114 -11.05 -9.27 -1.42
CA GLN A 114 -11.43 -8.24 -2.35
C GLN A 114 -10.99 -6.82 -1.95
N ALA A 115 -9.89 -6.40 -2.58
CA ALA A 115 -9.72 -5.01 -2.99
C ALA A 115 -10.81 -4.61 -4.03
N GLU A 116 -12.08 -4.87 -3.71
CA GLU A 116 -13.24 -4.42 -4.43
C GLU A 116 -13.82 -3.24 -3.65
N LYS A 117 -13.43 -2.05 -4.13
CA LYS A 117 -14.18 -0.79 -3.95
C LYS A 117 -14.62 -0.46 -2.52
N ALA A 118 -13.75 -0.62 -1.53
CA ALA A 118 -13.77 0.33 -0.43
C ALA A 118 -13.04 1.58 -0.94
N LYS A 119 -13.80 2.61 -1.33
CA LYS A 119 -13.27 3.97 -1.46
C LYS A 119 -12.51 4.23 -0.14
N PRO A 120 -11.17 4.40 -0.13
CA PRO A 120 -10.59 5.15 0.96
C PRO A 120 -11.09 6.56 0.67
N GLU A 121 -12.25 6.88 1.22
CA GLU A 121 -12.58 8.27 1.45
C GLU A 121 -11.48 8.75 2.38
N GLN A 122 -10.51 9.40 1.73
CA GLN A 122 -9.62 10.34 2.35
C GLN A 122 -8.82 9.73 3.51
N ALA A 123 -7.69 9.12 3.17
CA ALA A 123 -6.50 9.60 3.87
C ALA A 123 -6.25 11.02 3.34
N GLU A 124 -7.03 11.99 3.85
CA GLU A 124 -6.43 13.29 4.14
C GLU A 124 -5.12 12.94 4.82
N LYS A 125 -4.03 13.31 4.15
CA LYS A 125 -2.65 13.25 4.64
C LYS A 125 -2.70 13.40 6.17
N PRO A 126 -2.59 12.32 6.96
CA PRO A 126 -2.60 12.50 8.39
C PRO A 126 -1.27 13.19 8.66
N GLU A 127 -1.33 14.39 9.18
CA GLU A 127 -0.22 14.95 9.94
C GLU A 127 0.04 13.89 11.02
N HIS A 128 1.11 13.12 10.85
CA HIS A 128 1.51 12.10 11.80
C HIS A 128 2.00 12.86 13.05
N PRO A 129 1.28 12.89 14.19
CA PRO A 129 2.01 13.06 15.42
C PRO A 129 2.95 11.85 15.50
N ALA A 130 4.22 12.15 15.78
CA ALA A 130 5.21 11.16 16.16
C ALA A 130 4.56 10.13 17.09
N ALA A 131 4.89 8.85 16.87
CA ALA A 131 4.50 7.80 17.78
C ALA A 131 5.22 8.01 19.11
N GLU A 132 4.68 8.90 19.93
CA GLU A 132 5.03 9.07 21.33
C GLU A 132 3.81 8.70 22.17
N ASP A 133 4.08 7.81 23.11
CA ASP A 133 3.23 7.40 24.22
C ASP A 133 2.02 6.53 23.89
N ALA A 134 2.16 5.24 24.19
CA ALA A 134 1.02 4.36 24.45
C ALA A 134 0.55 4.60 25.90
N PRO A 135 -0.62 5.22 26.15
CA PRO A 135 -1.16 5.23 27.49
C PRO A 135 -1.82 3.87 27.76
N GLN A 136 -1.30 3.21 28.78
CA GLN A 136 -1.93 2.10 29.47
C GLN A 136 -3.12 2.68 30.26
N GLY A 137 -4.34 2.41 29.83
CA GLY A 137 -5.57 2.83 30.50
C GLY A 137 -6.65 1.76 30.36
N GLU A 138 -7.04 1.20 31.50
CA GLU A 138 -8.21 0.36 31.68
C GLU A 138 -9.47 1.18 31.37
N ASP A 139 -10.32 0.69 30.45
CA ASP A 139 -11.79 0.77 30.48
C ASP A 139 -12.34 0.26 29.13
N GLY A 140 -13.51 -0.37 29.18
CA GLY A 140 -14.01 -1.29 28.16
C GLY A 140 -14.50 -0.66 26.85
N GLU A 141 -13.60 -0.15 26.02
CA GLU A 141 -13.89 0.24 24.64
C GLU A 141 -13.33 -0.83 23.67
N ALA A 142 -14.17 -1.34 22.78
CA ALA A 142 -13.86 -2.45 21.89
C ALA A 142 -12.52 -2.23 21.14
N LYS A 143 -11.47 -2.97 21.53
CA LYS A 143 -10.22 -3.10 20.76
C LYS A 143 -10.56 -3.59 19.35
N GLN A 144 -10.83 -2.66 18.44
CA GLN A 144 -10.89 -2.90 17.01
C GLN A 144 -9.54 -3.51 16.66
N SER A 145 -9.50 -4.83 16.43
CA SER A 145 -8.31 -5.49 15.92
C SER A 145 -8.02 -4.90 14.53
N ARG A 146 -7.17 -3.87 14.51
CA ARG A 146 -6.70 -3.24 13.27
C ARG A 146 -5.82 -4.28 12.58
N ARG A 147 -6.40 -4.98 11.61
CA ARG A 147 -5.62 -5.83 10.70
C ARG A 147 -4.89 -4.90 9.73
N PHE A 148 -3.65 -5.23 9.42
CA PHE A 148 -2.91 -4.56 8.37
C PHE A 148 -3.00 -5.37 7.08
N VAL A 149 -3.08 -4.68 5.95
CA VAL A 149 -3.07 -5.27 4.61
C VAL A 149 -1.93 -4.65 3.80
N LEU A 150 -1.44 -5.40 2.82
CA LEU A 150 -0.46 -4.89 1.86
C LEU A 150 -1.15 -4.06 0.80
N VAL A 151 -0.69 -2.82 0.63
CA VAL A 151 -1.19 -1.87 -0.36
C VAL A 151 -0.08 -1.53 -1.35
N PRO A 152 -0.34 -1.64 -2.67
CA PRO A 152 0.63 -1.23 -3.68
C PRO A 152 0.71 0.30 -3.77
N VAL A 153 1.93 0.80 -3.80
CA VAL A 153 2.28 2.20 -4.01
C VAL A 153 3.34 2.32 -5.10
N PHE A 154 3.36 3.46 -5.77
CA PHE A 154 4.19 3.72 -6.94
C PHE A 154 4.95 5.03 -6.75
N ASP A 155 6.20 5.03 -7.21
CA ASP A 155 7.04 6.21 -7.22
C ASP A 155 6.70 7.14 -8.41
N VAL A 156 6.94 8.43 -8.26
CA VAL A 156 6.71 9.44 -9.32
C VAL A 156 7.47 9.14 -10.61
N ALA A 157 8.68 8.56 -10.53
CA ALA A 157 9.45 8.17 -11.72
C ALA A 157 8.81 7.03 -12.53
N GLN A 158 7.81 6.35 -11.96
CA GLN A 158 7.01 5.32 -12.61
C GLN A 158 5.76 5.87 -13.30
N THR A 159 5.54 7.19 -13.22
CA THR A 159 4.35 7.86 -13.74
C THR A 159 4.71 8.85 -14.84
N ASP A 160 3.83 8.97 -15.82
CA ASP A 160 3.86 10.02 -16.83
C ASP A 160 2.68 10.98 -16.61
N PRO A 161 2.85 12.28 -16.91
CA PRO A 161 1.73 13.19 -16.96
C PRO A 161 0.73 12.72 -18.01
N VAL A 162 -0.55 12.69 -17.65
CA VAL A 162 -1.63 12.48 -18.61
C VAL A 162 -1.85 13.83 -19.26
N GLU A 163 -1.39 14.00 -20.50
CA GLU A 163 -1.86 15.12 -21.31
C GLU A 163 -3.37 14.95 -21.44
N ALA A 164 -4.13 15.93 -20.96
CA ALA A 164 -5.54 15.99 -21.23
C ALA A 164 -5.66 16.16 -22.74
N ASP A 165 -6.15 15.14 -23.45
CA ASP A 165 -6.43 15.20 -24.89
C ASP A 165 -7.17 16.52 -25.19
N ALA A 166 -6.46 17.46 -25.81
CA ALA A 166 -6.97 18.76 -26.22
C ALA A 166 -7.76 18.66 -27.54
N ASP A 167 -8.34 17.50 -27.83
CA ASP A 167 -8.93 17.16 -29.13
C ASP A 167 -10.29 16.46 -28.97
N ALA A 168 -11.25 17.16 -28.37
CA ALA A 168 -12.67 16.78 -28.41
C ALA A 168 -13.57 17.91 -28.93
N ASP A 169 -13.06 18.75 -29.82
CA ASP A 169 -13.86 19.68 -30.62
C ASP A 169 -13.28 19.76 -32.05
N ALA A 170 -13.68 18.80 -32.89
CA ALA A 170 -13.50 18.83 -34.34
C ALA A 170 -14.65 18.08 -35.02
#